data_AF-A0A9P5B630-F1
#
_entry.id   AF-A0A9P5B630-F1
#
_cell.length_a   1.000
_cell.length_b   1.000
_cell.length_c   1.000
_cell.angle_alpha   90.00
_cell.angle_beta   90.00
_cell.angle_gamma   90.00
#
_symmetry.space_group_name_H-M   'P 1'
#
loop_
_entity.id
_entity.type
_entity.pdbx_description
1 polymer ?
#
loop_
_entity_poly.entity_id
_entity_poly.type
_entity_poly.pdbx_seq_one_letter_code
_entity_poly.pdbx_strand_id
1 'polypeptide(L)'
;MMRSKAAQEATIQDPVCDDGAKEEQDISSSPLQPATFKGRLQMSDFMFKSTESSSGQTSPVRRSPRFTAPTISTSTPSVSAAKTKRTKELDAEDIEKEIKPKKKRARQASGYAPPSTYAHLNGLPDAIASNLLVLFIGLNPGIQTARTGHAYAHPSNLFWKLLYSSGLTPRLCSPTEDRQLPELYSMGFTNIVARPSRNGSELSKQEMDEGVEILHEKCRKYRPESVCVVGKSIWESIWRVRHGKPVGKTFKYGWQDESENMGVIESEWDGSKVFVSSSTSGLAATLSPAEKERIWAEIGTWAQKRRAERELEAKEESNSVFNSV
;
A
#
# COMPACT_ATOMS: atom_id res chain seq x y z
N MET A 1 24.83 -20.36 -73.16
CA MET A 1 25.46 -20.07 -71.84
C MET A 1 24.43 -20.46 -70.79
N MET A 2 24.59 -21.58 -70.09
CA MET A 2 25.26 -21.70 -68.77
C MET A 2 24.60 -20.85 -67.67
N ARG A 3 24.26 -21.36 -66.49
CA ARG A 3 24.30 -22.75 -65.96
C ARG A 3 23.45 -22.84 -64.67
N SER A 4 22.85 -23.98 -64.39
CA SER A 4 22.19 -24.28 -63.10
C SER A 4 23.19 -24.62 -62.00
N LYS A 5 22.83 -24.34 -60.73
CA LYS A 5 23.24 -25.04 -59.49
C LYS A 5 22.02 -24.97 -58.55
N ALA A 6 21.45 -26.03 -57.97
CA ALA A 6 21.94 -27.31 -57.44
C ALA A 6 22.59 -27.21 -56.04
N ALA A 7 21.76 -27.53 -55.04
CA ALA A 7 21.98 -28.17 -53.74
C ALA A 7 23.31 -28.06 -52.98
N GLN A 8 23.19 -27.89 -51.65
CA GLN A 8 23.83 -28.80 -50.68
C GLN A 8 23.14 -28.74 -49.31
N GLU A 9 22.71 -29.90 -48.81
CA GLU A 9 22.38 -30.13 -47.40
C GLU A 9 23.67 -30.25 -46.57
N ALA A 10 23.60 -29.92 -45.27
CA ALA A 10 24.68 -30.16 -44.33
C ALA A 10 24.13 -30.72 -43.00
N THR A 11 24.20 -32.04 -42.87
CA THR A 11 23.92 -32.78 -41.62
C THR A 11 25.18 -32.82 -40.75
N ILE A 12 25.08 -32.34 -39.50
CA ILE A 12 26.08 -32.53 -38.43
C ILE A 12 25.26 -32.71 -37.13
N GLN A 13 24.95 -33.94 -36.72
CA GLN A 13 25.74 -34.80 -35.82
C GLN A 13 25.84 -34.30 -34.37
N ASP A 14 25.05 -34.94 -33.50
CA ASP A 14 25.20 -34.92 -32.04
C ASP A 14 26.45 -35.73 -31.60
N PRO A 15 27.08 -35.37 -30.46
CA PRO A 15 27.93 -36.27 -29.69
C PRO A 15 27.24 -36.78 -28.41
N VAL A 16 27.39 -38.07 -28.13
CA VAL A 16 26.85 -38.77 -26.94
C VAL A 16 27.99 -39.49 -26.21
N CYS A 17 27.99 -39.43 -24.87
CA CYS A 17 28.91 -40.08 -23.92
C CYS A 17 30.39 -39.61 -23.97
N ASP A 18 31.20 -39.70 -22.91
CA ASP A 18 31.20 -40.69 -21.80
C ASP A 18 31.73 -40.13 -20.44
N ASP A 19 31.66 -40.97 -19.41
CA ASP A 19 31.89 -40.72 -17.97
C ASP A 19 33.26 -40.16 -17.53
N GLY A 20 33.26 -39.48 -16.37
CA GLY A 20 34.47 -39.01 -15.68
C GLY A 20 34.20 -38.56 -14.23
N ALA A 21 34.35 -39.50 -13.28
CA ALA A 21 34.02 -39.30 -11.86
C ALA A 21 35.06 -38.48 -11.05
N LYS A 22 34.68 -38.16 -9.80
CA LYS A 22 35.34 -37.37 -8.71
C LYS A 22 34.90 -35.90 -8.66
N GLU A 23 34.67 -35.28 -7.51
CA GLU A 23 34.98 -35.66 -6.12
C GLU A 23 33.89 -35.12 -5.16
N GLU A 24 33.51 -35.89 -4.13
CA GLU A 24 32.59 -35.42 -3.08
C GLU A 24 33.34 -34.50 -2.10
N GLN A 25 32.77 -33.32 -1.79
CA GLN A 25 33.14 -32.57 -0.60
C GLN A 25 31.90 -32.21 0.23
N ASP A 26 31.80 -32.90 1.35
CA ASP A 26 30.79 -32.76 2.40
C ASP A 26 30.97 -31.42 3.13
N ILE A 27 29.98 -30.52 3.00
CA ILE A 27 29.87 -29.30 3.81
C ILE A 27 28.66 -29.39 4.73
N SER A 28 28.94 -29.91 5.92
CA SER A 28 28.04 -30.06 7.06
C SER A 28 27.06 -28.88 7.27
N SER A 29 25.78 -29.20 7.27
CA SER A 29 24.70 -28.27 7.58
C SER A 29 24.71 -27.84 9.06
N SER A 30 25.00 -26.58 9.33
CA SER A 30 24.72 -25.94 10.64
C SER A 30 23.56 -24.95 10.52
N PRO A 31 22.53 -25.02 11.39
CA PRO A 31 21.37 -24.13 11.29
C PRO A 31 21.71 -22.69 11.70
N LEU A 32 21.23 -21.73 10.91
CA LEU A 32 21.37 -20.30 11.19
C LEU A 32 20.66 -19.93 12.50
N GLN A 33 21.43 -19.43 13.47
CA GLN A 33 20.91 -18.93 14.75
C GLN A 33 20.02 -17.69 14.53
N PRO A 34 18.85 -17.58 15.16
CA PRO A 34 18.03 -16.37 15.10
C PRO A 34 18.72 -15.19 15.80
N ALA A 35 18.72 -14.02 15.17
CA ALA A 35 19.31 -12.80 15.72
C ALA A 35 18.58 -12.36 17.00
N THR A 36 19.16 -12.67 18.16
CA THR A 36 18.58 -12.36 19.48
C THR A 36 19.18 -11.10 20.08
N PHE A 37 18.74 -9.94 19.58
CA PHE A 37 19.03 -8.65 20.24
C PHE A 37 18.25 -8.57 21.57
N LYS A 38 18.85 -9.08 22.65
CA LYS A 38 18.35 -8.96 24.04
C LYS A 38 18.80 -7.65 24.72
N GLY A 39 19.18 -6.64 23.93
CA GLY A 39 19.52 -5.31 24.42
C GLY A 39 18.30 -4.39 24.48
N ARG A 40 18.22 -3.54 25.50
CA ARG A 40 17.34 -2.36 25.45
C ARG A 40 18.08 -1.27 24.70
N LEU A 41 17.55 -0.82 23.56
CA LEU A 41 18.16 0.24 22.76
C LEU A 41 18.18 1.56 23.56
N GLN A 42 19.36 1.96 24.04
CA GLN A 42 19.53 3.21 24.78
C GLN A 42 19.75 4.37 23.81
N MET A 43 18.82 5.32 23.78
CA MET A 43 18.89 6.47 22.85
C MET A 43 19.98 7.47 23.21
N SER A 44 20.57 7.38 24.42
CA SER A 44 21.75 8.14 24.85
C SER A 44 22.98 7.89 23.97
N ASP A 45 23.09 6.69 23.40
CA ASP A 45 24.32 6.21 22.77
C ASP A 45 24.40 6.64 21.29
N PHE A 46 23.29 7.16 20.76
CA PHE A 46 23.14 7.72 19.42
C PHE A 46 22.86 9.23 19.43
N MET A 47 22.89 9.88 20.60
CA MET A 47 22.76 11.33 20.73
C MET A 47 24.10 12.01 20.43
N PHE A 48 24.15 12.83 19.39
CA PHE A 48 25.30 13.65 19.03
C PHE A 48 25.62 14.63 20.17
N LYS A 49 26.69 14.36 20.92
CA LYS A 49 27.20 15.26 21.97
C LYS A 49 28.09 16.33 21.34
N SER A 50 27.54 17.53 21.17
CA SER A 50 28.31 18.71 20.78
C SER A 50 29.22 19.14 21.93
N THR A 51 30.54 19.01 21.75
CA THR A 51 31.54 19.53 22.68
C THR A 51 32.06 20.89 22.23
N GLU A 52 31.61 21.94 22.90
CA GLU A 52 32.38 23.19 23.03
C GLU A 52 33.59 22.91 23.96
N SER A 53 34.79 23.49 23.80
CA SER A 53 35.31 24.38 22.75
C SER A 53 36.84 24.46 22.82
N SER A 54 37.53 24.65 21.69
CA SER A 54 38.74 25.49 21.63
C SER A 54 39.11 25.92 20.20
N SER A 55 39.23 27.24 20.03
CA SER A 55 40.02 28.00 19.04
C SER A 55 40.55 27.32 17.76
N GLY A 56 40.02 27.69 16.59
CA GLY A 56 40.63 27.45 15.27
C GLY A 56 39.93 28.25 14.18
N GLN A 57 40.68 28.98 13.33
CA GLN A 57 40.12 29.93 12.36
C GLN A 57 39.61 29.26 11.08
N THR A 58 38.47 29.73 10.55
CA THR A 58 38.28 30.33 9.20
C THR A 58 36.82 30.18 8.73
N SER A 59 36.27 31.21 8.11
CA SER A 59 34.93 31.18 7.50
C SER A 59 34.96 31.87 6.14
N PRO A 60 34.45 31.26 5.06
CA PRO A 60 34.36 31.92 3.77
C PRO A 60 33.14 32.86 3.68
N VAL A 61 33.39 34.01 3.07
CA VAL A 61 32.49 35.13 2.82
C VAL A 61 31.16 34.74 2.15
N ARG A 62 30.03 35.29 2.63
CA ARG A 62 28.86 35.54 1.78
C ARG A 62 28.42 37.00 1.86
N ARG A 63 28.43 37.69 0.72
CA ARG A 63 28.15 39.13 0.58
C ARG A 63 26.65 39.43 0.63
N SER A 64 26.32 40.59 1.18
CA SER A 64 25.05 41.30 1.00
C SER A 64 25.29 42.65 0.31
N PRO A 65 24.26 43.25 -0.31
CA PRO A 65 24.20 44.71 -0.45
C PRO A 65 22.93 45.32 0.17
N ARG A 66 23.20 46.17 1.16
CA ARG A 66 22.44 47.31 1.72
C ARG A 66 21.50 48.07 0.77
N PHE A 67 20.38 48.56 1.32
CA PHE A 67 19.80 49.94 1.27
C PHE A 67 18.55 49.96 2.20
N THR A 68 18.08 51.01 2.89
CA THR A 68 18.50 52.41 3.18
C THR A 68 17.85 52.81 4.53
N ALA A 69 18.34 53.85 5.21
CA ALA A 69 17.64 54.52 6.32
C ALA A 69 17.88 56.04 6.25
N PRO A 70 16.96 56.85 6.82
CA PRO A 70 17.35 58.08 7.54
C PRO A 70 16.70 58.14 8.95
N THR A 71 17.44 58.31 10.05
CA THR A 71 18.07 59.51 10.66
C THR A 71 17.12 60.34 11.57
N ILE A 72 17.69 60.84 12.69
CA ILE A 72 17.13 61.74 13.74
C ILE A 72 16.31 60.97 14.83
N SER A 73 16.44 61.19 16.15
CA SER A 73 17.23 62.14 17.00
C SER A 73 17.83 61.49 18.28
N THR A 74 18.73 62.23 18.94
CA THR A 74 19.39 61.99 20.25
C THR A 74 18.57 62.36 21.49
N SER A 75 18.73 61.62 22.61
CA SER A 75 18.86 62.20 23.97
C SER A 75 19.33 61.18 25.03
N THR A 76 20.32 61.54 25.83
CA THR A 76 20.79 60.89 27.07
C THR A 76 21.26 61.99 28.04
N PRO A 77 21.62 61.72 29.31
CA PRO A 77 21.19 60.67 30.25
C PRO A 77 20.67 61.25 31.59
N SER A 78 20.24 60.41 32.53
CA SER A 78 20.21 60.78 33.96
C SER A 78 20.52 59.57 34.86
N VAL A 79 21.54 59.71 35.70
CA VAL A 79 22.07 58.67 36.61
C VAL A 79 21.29 58.66 37.92
N SER A 80 21.05 57.48 38.52
CA SER A 80 20.75 57.36 39.95
C SER A 80 21.07 55.98 40.54
N ALA A 81 22.14 55.96 41.33
CA ALA A 81 22.42 55.15 42.53
C ALA A 81 22.02 53.66 42.60
N ALA A 82 23.03 52.82 42.85
CA ALA A 82 22.88 51.41 43.20
C ALA A 82 22.32 51.18 44.61
N LYS A 83 21.66 50.04 44.83
CA LYS A 83 21.57 49.36 46.13
C LYS A 83 21.72 47.84 46.00
N THR A 84 22.80 47.34 46.57
CA THR A 84 23.09 45.91 46.76
C THR A 84 22.03 45.26 47.66
N LYS A 85 21.56 44.05 47.32
CA LYS A 85 21.30 43.00 48.32
C LYS A 85 21.08 41.60 47.73
N ARG A 86 21.99 40.71 48.12
CA ARG A 86 21.74 39.35 48.61
C ARG A 86 21.21 38.31 47.60
N THR A 87 22.13 37.42 47.23
CA THR A 87 21.87 36.07 46.75
C THR A 87 20.80 35.37 47.58
N LYS A 88 19.88 34.68 46.91
CA LYS A 88 19.12 33.57 47.50
C LYS A 88 19.55 32.32 46.75
N GLU A 89 20.12 31.38 47.48
CA GLU A 89 20.24 30.00 47.04
C GLU A 89 18.82 29.46 46.82
N LEU A 90 18.64 28.67 45.77
CA LEU A 90 17.38 27.97 45.48
C LEU A 90 17.57 26.52 45.86
N ASP A 91 16.88 26.10 46.93
CA ASP A 91 16.88 24.72 47.41
C ASP A 91 16.25 23.77 46.37
N ALA A 92 16.71 22.52 46.39
CA ALA A 92 16.51 21.56 45.29
C ALA A 92 15.16 20.79 45.33
N GLU A 93 14.06 21.44 45.71
CA GLU A 93 12.74 20.78 45.90
C GLU A 93 11.57 21.35 45.07
N ASP A 94 11.81 22.14 44.01
CA ASP A 94 10.72 22.71 43.18
C ASP A 94 10.79 22.35 41.67
N ILE A 95 11.61 21.36 41.26
CA ILE A 95 11.78 20.93 39.85
C ILE A 95 10.99 19.64 39.53
N GLU A 96 9.73 19.52 39.96
CA GLU A 96 8.86 18.38 39.55
C GLU A 96 7.44 18.77 39.06
N LYS A 97 7.07 20.05 39.02
CA LYS A 97 5.67 20.46 38.76
C LYS A 97 5.37 21.18 37.44
N GLU A 98 6.23 21.10 36.42
CA GLU A 98 5.82 21.60 35.09
C GLU A 98 6.38 20.90 33.83
N ILE A 99 6.14 19.59 33.70
CA ILE A 99 6.11 18.92 32.37
C ILE A 99 4.72 18.30 32.13
N LYS A 100 3.71 19.16 31.96
CA LYS A 100 2.40 18.73 31.46
C LYS A 100 2.53 18.41 29.96
N PRO A 101 2.23 17.19 29.49
CA PRO A 101 2.32 16.88 28.07
C PRO A 101 1.34 17.77 27.28
N LYS A 102 1.86 18.56 26.33
CA LYS A 102 1.03 19.38 25.43
C LYS A 102 0.00 18.47 24.76
N LYS A 103 -1.29 18.63 25.09
CA LYS A 103 -2.39 17.92 24.44
C LYS A 103 -2.21 18.08 22.93
N LYS A 104 -1.97 16.96 22.21
CA LYS A 104 -1.92 16.97 20.75
C LYS A 104 -3.22 17.63 20.27
N ARG A 105 -3.14 18.72 19.50
CA ARG A 105 -4.34 19.34 18.90
C ARG A 105 -5.11 18.23 18.21
N ALA A 106 -6.34 17.97 18.66
CA ALA A 106 -7.22 17.04 17.99
C ALA A 106 -7.31 17.49 16.53
N ARG A 107 -6.90 16.63 15.60
CA ARG A 107 -7.09 16.91 14.17
C ARG A 107 -8.61 17.03 13.99
N GLN A 108 -9.08 18.19 13.54
CA GLN A 108 -10.48 18.35 13.19
C GLN A 108 -10.86 17.24 12.21
N ALA A 109 -11.94 16.53 12.52
CA ALA A 109 -12.49 15.55 11.59
C ALA A 109 -12.85 16.30 10.31
N SER A 110 -12.24 15.94 9.19
CA SER A 110 -12.71 16.43 7.89
C SER A 110 -14.11 15.89 7.66
N GLY A 111 -15.09 16.77 7.53
CA GLY A 111 -16.33 16.40 6.86
C GLY A 111 -16.09 16.19 5.37
N TYR A 112 -17.20 16.11 4.63
CA TYR A 112 -17.23 16.10 3.18
C TYR A 112 -16.35 17.20 2.57
N ALA A 113 -15.57 16.86 1.54
CA ALA A 113 -14.84 17.83 0.73
C ALA A 113 -15.35 17.73 -0.72
N PRO A 114 -15.80 18.85 -1.33
CA PRO A 114 -16.32 18.83 -2.70
C PRO A 114 -15.23 18.44 -3.70
N PRO A 115 -15.57 17.86 -4.87
CA PRO A 115 -14.60 17.41 -5.88
C PRO A 115 -13.59 18.49 -6.30
N SER A 116 -14.02 19.76 -6.33
CA SER A 116 -13.17 20.92 -6.62
C SER A 116 -11.93 21.04 -5.72
N THR A 117 -11.97 20.53 -4.48
CA THR A 117 -10.86 20.52 -3.52
C THR A 117 -9.60 19.84 -4.08
N TYR A 118 -9.80 18.79 -4.88
CA TYR A 118 -8.72 17.94 -5.41
C TYR A 118 -8.73 17.86 -6.95
N ALA A 119 -9.42 18.77 -7.64
CA ALA A 119 -9.53 18.79 -9.10
C ALA A 119 -8.18 19.00 -9.84
N HIS A 120 -7.13 19.42 -9.12
CA HIS A 120 -5.74 19.49 -9.61
C HIS A 120 -4.99 18.15 -9.58
N LEU A 121 -5.63 17.08 -9.09
CA LEU A 121 -5.08 15.72 -9.05
C LEU A 121 -5.84 14.83 -10.03
N ASN A 122 -5.11 14.02 -10.78
CA ASN A 122 -5.69 13.02 -11.67
C ASN A 122 -6.33 11.88 -10.89
N GLY A 123 -7.38 11.28 -11.45
CA GLY A 123 -7.85 9.97 -11.00
C GLY A 123 -6.81 8.87 -11.24
N LEU A 124 -7.01 7.70 -10.62
CA LEU A 124 -6.23 6.51 -10.91
C LEU A 124 -6.94 5.70 -12.01
N PRO A 125 -6.32 5.44 -13.18
CA PRO A 125 -6.84 4.48 -14.14
C PRO A 125 -6.92 3.07 -13.53
N ASP A 126 -7.99 2.33 -13.82
CA ASP A 126 -8.10 0.93 -13.40
C ASP A 126 -6.99 0.08 -14.05
N ALA A 127 -6.39 -0.81 -13.27
CA ALA A 127 -5.53 -1.87 -13.80
C ALA A 127 -6.36 -3.15 -13.84
N ILE A 128 -7.11 -3.36 -14.92
CA ILE A 128 -8.13 -4.41 -15.04
C ILE A 128 -8.01 -5.12 -16.40
N ALA A 129 -8.19 -6.44 -16.38
CA ALA A 129 -8.13 -7.32 -17.54
C ALA A 129 -9.24 -8.39 -17.42
N SER A 130 -9.41 -9.22 -18.44
CA SER A 130 -10.18 -10.46 -18.36
C SER A 130 -9.44 -11.54 -17.55
N ASN A 131 -10.13 -12.63 -17.21
CA ASN A 131 -9.56 -13.83 -16.56
C ASN A 131 -8.92 -13.59 -15.18
N LEU A 132 -9.23 -12.47 -14.53
CA LEU A 132 -8.75 -12.14 -13.20
C LEU A 132 -9.26 -13.15 -12.16
N LEU A 133 -8.36 -13.52 -11.25
CA LEU A 133 -8.66 -14.33 -10.08
C LEU A 133 -9.25 -13.47 -8.96
N VAL A 134 -8.70 -12.26 -8.76
CA VAL A 134 -9.16 -11.27 -7.78
C VAL A 134 -9.17 -9.87 -8.40
N LEU A 135 -10.31 -9.18 -8.33
CA LEU A 135 -10.39 -7.73 -8.55
C LEU A 135 -10.49 -7.01 -7.20
N PHE A 136 -9.46 -6.24 -6.84
CA PHE A 136 -9.47 -5.43 -5.62
C PHE A 136 -10.25 -4.14 -5.82
N ILE A 137 -11.28 -3.94 -4.99
CA ILE A 137 -12.11 -2.74 -4.97
C ILE A 137 -11.65 -1.85 -3.80
N GLY A 138 -10.88 -0.82 -4.13
CA GLY A 138 -10.48 0.23 -3.21
C GLY A 138 -11.59 1.27 -2.98
N LEU A 139 -11.36 2.18 -2.02
CA LEU A 139 -12.31 3.25 -1.75
C LEU A 139 -12.23 4.33 -2.84
N ASN A 140 -11.08 5.00 -2.93
CA ASN A 140 -10.78 6.03 -3.90
C ASN A 140 -9.26 6.33 -3.93
N PRO A 141 -8.75 7.03 -4.96
CA PRO A 141 -7.37 7.50 -5.00
C PRO A 141 -7.02 8.43 -3.81
N GLY A 142 -6.17 7.96 -2.90
CA GLY A 142 -5.54 8.84 -1.93
C GLY A 142 -4.56 9.83 -2.61
N ILE A 143 -4.30 10.99 -2.00
CA ILE A 143 -3.40 12.04 -2.57
C ILE A 143 -2.08 11.47 -3.13
N GLN A 144 -1.42 10.53 -2.43
CA GLN A 144 -0.18 9.93 -2.94
C GLN A 144 -0.41 9.08 -4.19
N THR A 145 -1.43 8.22 -4.18
CA THR A 145 -1.83 7.39 -5.34
C THR A 145 -2.21 8.25 -6.55
N ALA A 146 -2.93 9.35 -6.35
CA ALA A 146 -3.27 10.29 -7.40
C ALA A 146 -2.06 11.04 -7.97
N ARG A 147 -1.02 11.28 -7.15
CA ARG A 147 0.24 11.91 -7.58
C ARG A 147 1.19 10.96 -8.29
N THR A 148 1.28 9.70 -7.85
CA THR A 148 2.19 8.70 -8.43
C THR A 148 1.55 7.90 -9.56
N GLY A 149 0.23 7.92 -9.71
CA GLY A 149 -0.49 7.11 -10.68
C GLY A 149 -0.51 5.60 -10.38
N HIS A 150 -0.33 5.24 -9.09
CA HIS A 150 -0.15 3.87 -8.61
C HIS A 150 -1.02 3.53 -7.39
N ALA A 151 -1.64 2.34 -7.40
CA ALA A 151 -2.53 1.84 -6.37
C ALA A 151 -1.83 1.71 -4.99
N TYR A 152 -2.53 2.15 -3.94
CA TYR A 152 -2.10 2.02 -2.55
C TYR A 152 -0.70 2.58 -2.22
N ALA A 153 -0.21 3.57 -2.98
CA ALA A 153 1.17 4.07 -2.95
C ALA A 153 1.57 4.88 -1.70
N HIS A 154 0.67 5.13 -0.75
CA HIS A 154 1.01 5.86 0.48
C HIS A 154 1.84 4.97 1.44
N PRO A 155 2.98 5.42 2.01
CA PRO A 155 3.86 4.57 2.82
C PRO A 155 3.22 3.94 4.08
N SER A 156 2.14 4.54 4.60
CA SER A 156 1.37 3.96 5.73
C SER A 156 0.26 2.99 5.28
N ASN A 157 0.10 2.74 3.99
CA ASN A 157 -0.85 1.75 3.48
C ASN A 157 -0.22 0.36 3.55
N LEU A 158 -0.96 -0.60 4.09
CA LEU A 158 -0.50 -1.97 4.32
C LEU A 158 -0.82 -2.93 3.16
N PHE A 159 -1.50 -2.48 2.09
CA PHE A 159 -1.99 -3.34 1.00
C PHE A 159 -0.90 -4.27 0.47
N TRP A 160 0.24 -3.72 0.04
CA TRP A 160 1.34 -4.50 -0.54
C TRP A 160 1.94 -5.52 0.43
N LYS A 161 1.97 -5.19 1.72
CA LYS A 161 2.44 -6.10 2.78
C LYS A 161 1.44 -7.22 3.03
N LEU A 162 0.14 -6.90 3.09
CA LEU A 162 -0.94 -7.86 3.31
C LEU A 162 -1.17 -8.76 2.08
N LEU A 163 -0.95 -8.25 0.88
CA LEU A 163 -0.94 -9.03 -0.38
C LEU A 163 0.16 -10.09 -0.35
N TYR A 164 1.36 -9.73 0.08
CA TYR A 164 2.46 -10.68 0.24
C TYR A 164 2.24 -11.66 1.41
N SER A 165 1.89 -11.16 2.61
CA SER A 165 1.78 -12.00 3.81
C SER A 165 0.61 -12.98 3.79
N SER A 166 -0.40 -12.74 2.94
CA SER A 166 -1.48 -13.70 2.66
C SER A 166 -1.10 -14.74 1.60
N GLY A 167 0.02 -14.56 0.90
CA GLY A 167 0.42 -15.43 -0.21
C GLY A 167 -0.34 -15.17 -1.52
N LEU A 168 -1.03 -14.03 -1.65
CA LEU A 168 -1.64 -13.59 -2.91
C LEU A 168 -0.56 -13.30 -3.96
N THR A 169 0.61 -12.80 -3.56
CA THR A 169 1.83 -12.72 -4.38
C THR A 169 2.98 -13.53 -3.75
N PRO A 170 3.85 -14.17 -4.56
CA PRO A 170 4.97 -14.98 -4.04
C PRO A 170 6.12 -14.14 -3.47
N ARG A 171 6.12 -12.83 -3.71
CA ARG A 171 7.08 -11.84 -3.19
C ARG A 171 6.35 -10.56 -2.79
N LEU A 172 7.04 -9.70 -2.07
CA LEU A 172 6.60 -8.33 -1.82
C LEU A 172 6.70 -7.51 -3.10
N CYS A 173 5.55 -7.24 -3.72
CA CYS A 173 5.44 -6.29 -4.84
C CYS A 173 5.39 -4.84 -4.33
N SER A 174 5.79 -3.92 -5.19
CA SER A 174 5.80 -2.48 -4.97
C SER A 174 4.61 -1.79 -5.68
N PRO A 175 4.20 -0.58 -5.25
CA PRO A 175 3.13 0.17 -5.92
C PRO A 175 3.32 0.37 -7.42
N THR A 176 4.57 0.47 -7.87
CA THR A 176 4.93 0.69 -9.29
C THR A 176 4.62 -0.50 -10.21
N GLU A 177 4.32 -1.67 -9.65
CA GLU A 177 4.01 -2.90 -10.39
C GLU A 177 2.50 -3.16 -10.54
N ASP A 178 1.64 -2.26 -10.01
CA ASP A 178 0.18 -2.44 -9.98
C ASP A 178 -0.47 -2.71 -11.33
N ARG A 179 0.07 -2.15 -12.41
CA ARG A 179 -0.39 -2.40 -13.79
C ARG A 179 0.09 -3.72 -14.39
N GLN A 180 1.07 -4.38 -13.80
CA GLN A 180 1.60 -5.68 -14.23
C GLN A 180 0.91 -6.85 -13.50
N LEU A 181 0.37 -6.61 -12.32
CA LEU A 181 -0.35 -7.61 -11.52
C LEU A 181 -1.53 -8.33 -12.23
N PRO A 182 -2.29 -7.70 -13.15
CA PRO A 182 -3.31 -8.40 -13.95
C PRO A 182 -2.73 -9.54 -14.79
N GLU A 183 -1.57 -9.31 -15.42
CA GLU A 183 -0.87 -10.29 -16.26
C GLU A 183 -0.11 -11.31 -15.40
N LEU A 184 0.73 -10.83 -14.48
CA LEU A 184 1.64 -11.68 -13.70
C LEU A 184 0.92 -12.59 -12.70
N TYR A 185 -0.20 -12.15 -12.15
CA TYR A 185 -0.83 -12.79 -10.98
C TYR A 185 -2.35 -12.92 -11.06
N SER A 186 -2.96 -12.53 -12.19
CA SER A 186 -4.42 -12.44 -12.38
C SER A 186 -5.10 -11.53 -11.35
N MET A 187 -4.46 -10.40 -11.00
CA MET A 187 -4.91 -9.49 -9.93
C MET A 187 -5.16 -8.07 -10.44
N GLY A 188 -6.42 -7.63 -10.40
CA GLY A 188 -6.84 -6.33 -10.90
C GLY A 188 -7.16 -5.31 -9.81
N PHE A 189 -7.26 -4.04 -10.21
CA PHE A 189 -7.49 -2.90 -9.33
C PHE A 189 -8.56 -1.96 -9.86
N THR A 190 -9.50 -1.59 -9.00
CA THR A 190 -10.44 -0.50 -9.23
C THR A 190 -10.80 0.21 -7.92
N ASN A 191 -11.61 1.26 -7.98
CA ASN A 191 -12.16 1.96 -6.82
C ASN A 191 -13.67 2.17 -6.98
N ILE A 192 -14.41 2.21 -5.86
CA ILE A 192 -15.83 2.57 -5.86
C ILE A 192 -16.05 4.06 -6.19
N VAL A 193 -15.14 4.94 -5.77
CA VAL A 193 -15.17 6.37 -6.11
C VAL A 193 -13.92 6.74 -6.91
N ALA A 194 -14.12 7.33 -8.10
CA ALA A 194 -13.04 7.67 -9.02
C ALA A 194 -12.18 8.88 -8.58
N ARG A 195 -12.78 9.86 -7.88
CA ARG A 195 -12.09 11.12 -7.57
C ARG A 195 -11.07 10.99 -6.43
N PRO A 196 -9.96 11.76 -6.48
CA PRO A 196 -9.05 11.83 -5.35
C PRO A 196 -9.67 12.47 -4.10
N SER A 197 -9.22 12.01 -2.94
CA SER A 197 -9.40 12.70 -1.64
C SER A 197 -8.23 12.41 -0.71
N ARG A 198 -8.16 13.06 0.45
CA ARG A 198 -7.15 12.76 1.47
C ARG A 198 -7.52 11.51 2.27
N ASN A 199 -8.81 11.27 2.49
CA ASN A 199 -9.33 10.14 3.26
C ASN A 199 -10.84 9.91 2.99
N GLY A 200 -11.39 8.82 3.52
CA GLY A 200 -12.78 8.43 3.28
C GLY A 200 -13.86 9.30 3.92
N SER A 201 -13.55 10.12 4.94
CA SER A 201 -14.57 11.02 5.54
C SER A 201 -14.84 12.28 4.72
N GLU A 202 -14.04 12.50 3.67
CA GLU A 202 -14.22 13.56 2.67
C GLU A 202 -15.13 13.13 1.50
N LEU A 203 -15.60 11.88 1.50
CA LEU A 203 -16.55 11.33 0.53
C LEU A 203 -17.96 11.32 1.12
N SER A 204 -18.96 11.58 0.28
CA SER A 204 -20.37 11.42 0.63
C SER A 204 -20.80 9.95 0.50
N LYS A 205 -21.92 9.60 1.14
CA LYS A 205 -22.56 8.28 0.94
C LYS A 205 -23.04 8.10 -0.50
N GLN A 206 -23.62 9.16 -1.07
CA GLN A 206 -24.14 9.19 -2.43
C GLN A 206 -23.06 8.84 -3.47
N GLU A 207 -21.88 9.47 -3.42
CA GLU A 207 -20.78 9.16 -4.35
C GLU A 207 -20.35 7.69 -4.27
N MET A 208 -20.38 7.08 -3.08
CA MET A 208 -20.08 5.65 -2.95
C MET A 208 -21.23 4.76 -3.44
N ASP A 209 -22.49 5.18 -3.30
CA ASP A 209 -23.65 4.44 -3.78
C ASP A 209 -23.76 4.49 -5.31
N GLU A 210 -23.52 5.64 -5.93
CA GLU A 210 -23.41 5.84 -7.39
C GLU A 210 -22.30 4.96 -8.00
N GLY A 211 -21.22 4.70 -7.25
CA GLY A 211 -20.15 3.80 -7.65
C GLY A 211 -20.53 2.32 -7.72
N VAL A 212 -21.63 1.87 -7.10
CA VAL A 212 -21.97 0.45 -6.99
C VAL A 212 -22.34 -0.15 -8.36
N GLU A 213 -23.14 0.53 -9.18
CA GLU A 213 -23.52 -0.01 -10.48
C GLU A 213 -22.32 -0.04 -11.45
N ILE A 214 -21.45 0.98 -11.39
CA ILE A 214 -20.19 1.02 -12.17
C ILE A 214 -19.30 -0.18 -11.82
N LEU A 215 -19.28 -0.63 -10.56
CA LEU A 215 -18.57 -1.86 -10.18
C LEU A 215 -19.27 -3.12 -10.72
N HIS A 216 -20.60 -3.18 -10.72
CA HIS A 216 -21.36 -4.27 -11.32
C HIS A 216 -21.12 -4.35 -12.85
N GLU A 217 -21.11 -3.24 -13.57
CA GLU A 217 -20.76 -3.17 -15.00
C GLU A 217 -19.34 -3.70 -15.27
N LYS A 218 -18.35 -3.28 -14.47
CA LYS A 218 -16.98 -3.82 -14.56
C LYS A 218 -16.94 -5.32 -14.32
N CYS A 219 -17.69 -5.83 -13.34
CA CYS A 219 -17.78 -7.27 -13.10
C CYS A 219 -18.39 -7.99 -14.32
N ARG A 220 -19.54 -7.54 -14.84
CA ARG A 220 -20.18 -8.11 -16.06
C ARG A 220 -19.23 -8.17 -17.26
N LYS A 221 -18.43 -7.11 -17.46
CA LYS A 221 -17.49 -6.96 -18.58
C LYS A 221 -16.22 -7.79 -18.46
N TYR A 222 -15.58 -7.78 -17.28
CA TYR A 222 -14.25 -8.37 -17.09
C TYR A 222 -14.28 -9.77 -16.45
N ARG A 223 -15.44 -10.17 -15.90
CA ARG A 223 -15.73 -11.49 -15.29
C ARG A 223 -14.62 -12.01 -14.37
N PRO A 224 -14.17 -11.23 -13.36
CA PRO A 224 -13.23 -11.74 -12.37
C PRO A 224 -13.88 -12.87 -11.57
N GLU A 225 -13.15 -13.93 -11.22
CA GLU A 225 -13.70 -15.03 -10.42
C GLU A 225 -14.13 -14.56 -9.01
N SER A 226 -13.38 -13.62 -8.44
CA SER A 226 -13.72 -12.98 -7.17
C SER A 226 -13.46 -11.48 -7.18
N VAL A 227 -14.18 -10.77 -6.31
CA VAL A 227 -13.92 -9.37 -5.94
C VAL A 227 -13.52 -9.29 -4.48
N CYS A 228 -12.49 -8.50 -4.18
CA CYS A 228 -12.03 -8.24 -2.81
C CYS A 228 -12.34 -6.79 -2.46
N VAL A 229 -13.34 -6.58 -1.61
CA VAL A 229 -13.78 -5.26 -1.13
C VAL A 229 -12.84 -4.82 0.00
N VAL A 230 -11.99 -3.82 -0.26
CA VAL A 230 -10.86 -3.43 0.62
C VAL A 230 -11.31 -2.44 1.72
N GLY A 231 -12.37 -2.81 2.44
CA GLY A 231 -12.83 -2.10 3.64
C GLY A 231 -14.35 -2.08 3.82
N LYS A 232 -14.76 -2.18 5.10
CA LYS A 232 -16.17 -2.21 5.54
C LYS A 232 -17.06 -1.11 4.95
N SER A 233 -16.57 0.13 4.83
CA SER A 233 -17.40 1.25 4.33
C SER A 233 -17.80 1.12 2.86
N ILE A 234 -17.00 0.43 2.05
CA ILE A 234 -17.31 0.14 0.65
C ILE A 234 -18.44 -0.90 0.59
N TRP A 235 -18.29 -1.97 1.39
CA TRP A 235 -19.32 -3.00 1.54
C TRP A 235 -20.64 -2.44 2.08
N GLU A 236 -20.59 -1.50 3.02
CA GLU A 236 -21.79 -0.82 3.54
C GLU A 236 -22.55 -0.03 2.46
N SER A 237 -21.90 0.45 1.40
CA SER A 237 -22.57 1.04 0.22
C SER A 237 -23.15 -0.02 -0.70
N ILE A 238 -22.37 -1.04 -1.09
CA ILE A 238 -22.86 -2.17 -1.91
C ILE A 238 -24.13 -2.78 -1.28
N TRP A 239 -24.07 -3.08 0.02
CA TRP A 239 -25.19 -3.61 0.78
C TRP A 239 -26.38 -2.63 0.83
N ARG A 240 -26.14 -1.32 1.02
CA ARG A 240 -27.21 -0.32 1.11
C ARG A 240 -27.94 -0.13 -0.22
N VAL A 241 -27.21 -0.11 -1.34
CA VAL A 241 -27.80 -0.04 -2.69
C VAL A 241 -28.62 -1.28 -2.99
N ARG A 242 -28.12 -2.47 -2.65
CA ARG A 242 -28.79 -3.75 -2.90
C ARG A 242 -30.01 -4.01 -2.01
N HIS A 243 -29.90 -3.72 -0.71
CA HIS A 243 -30.90 -4.12 0.31
C HIS A 243 -31.74 -2.95 0.85
N GLY A 244 -31.49 -1.71 0.41
CA GLY A 244 -32.20 -0.49 0.84
C GLY A 244 -32.00 -0.09 2.32
N LYS A 245 -31.14 -0.80 3.07
CA LYS A 245 -30.95 -0.67 4.52
C LYS A 245 -29.49 -0.87 4.91
N PRO A 246 -29.01 -0.35 6.06
CA PRO A 246 -27.65 -0.63 6.53
C PRO A 246 -27.48 -2.10 6.94
N VAL A 247 -26.27 -2.65 6.76
CA VAL A 247 -25.91 -4.03 7.18
C VAL A 247 -26.02 -4.23 8.70
N GLY A 248 -25.67 -3.21 9.49
CA GLY A 248 -25.79 -3.28 10.95
C GLY A 248 -24.98 -4.44 11.56
N LYS A 249 -25.66 -5.32 12.31
CA LYS A 249 -25.05 -6.42 13.06
C LYS A 249 -24.74 -7.68 12.24
N THR A 250 -25.27 -7.81 11.01
CA THR A 250 -25.01 -8.99 10.16
C THR A 250 -23.65 -8.91 9.45
N PHE A 251 -22.90 -7.82 9.63
CA PHE A 251 -21.60 -7.62 9.00
C PHE A 251 -20.57 -8.66 9.46
N LYS A 252 -20.01 -9.40 8.49
CA LYS A 252 -18.85 -10.28 8.65
C LYS A 252 -17.76 -9.88 7.65
N TYR A 253 -16.50 -9.93 8.08
CA TYR A 253 -15.37 -10.03 7.14
C TYR A 253 -15.34 -11.45 6.55
N GLY A 254 -14.57 -11.65 5.49
CA GLY A 254 -14.46 -12.94 4.81
C GLY A 254 -15.37 -13.06 3.59
N TRP A 255 -15.60 -14.29 3.14
CA TRP A 255 -16.52 -14.61 2.05
C TRP A 255 -17.97 -14.27 2.41
N GLN A 256 -18.67 -13.63 1.47
CA GLN A 256 -20.11 -13.37 1.56
C GLN A 256 -20.88 -14.48 0.85
N ASP A 257 -22.18 -14.54 1.12
CA ASP A 257 -23.07 -15.58 0.59
C ASP A 257 -23.31 -15.38 -0.93
N GLU A 258 -23.58 -16.45 -1.69
CA GLU A 258 -23.59 -16.40 -3.17
C GLU A 258 -24.67 -15.45 -3.75
N SER A 259 -25.76 -15.21 -3.00
CA SER A 259 -26.77 -14.18 -3.31
C SER A 259 -26.19 -12.77 -3.39
N GLU A 260 -24.99 -12.55 -2.87
CA GLU A 260 -24.29 -11.27 -2.86
C GLU A 260 -23.28 -11.09 -4.01
N ASN A 261 -23.13 -12.08 -4.90
CA ASN A 261 -22.20 -12.02 -6.04
C ASN A 261 -22.35 -10.71 -6.86
N MET A 262 -21.22 -10.20 -7.38
CA MET A 262 -21.20 -8.94 -8.12
C MET A 262 -21.23 -9.16 -9.64
N GLY A 263 -22.03 -8.36 -10.33
CA GLY A 263 -22.17 -8.41 -11.78
C GLY A 263 -22.98 -9.59 -12.32
N VAL A 264 -23.86 -10.22 -11.53
CA VAL A 264 -24.75 -11.30 -12.01
C VAL A 264 -25.47 -10.89 -13.31
N ILE A 265 -25.53 -11.82 -14.26
CA ILE A 265 -26.33 -11.76 -15.49
C ILE A 265 -27.23 -13.00 -15.48
N GLU A 266 -28.54 -12.79 -15.42
CA GLU A 266 -29.52 -13.88 -15.32
C GLU A 266 -29.36 -14.89 -16.48
N SER A 267 -29.27 -16.17 -16.14
CA SER A 267 -29.04 -17.30 -17.07
C SER A 267 -27.73 -17.29 -17.87
N GLU A 268 -26.84 -16.30 -17.73
CA GLU A 268 -25.55 -16.25 -18.43
C GLU A 268 -24.35 -16.36 -17.47
N TRP A 269 -24.38 -15.70 -16.31
CA TRP A 269 -23.23 -15.65 -15.41
C TRP A 269 -23.63 -15.35 -13.95
N ASP A 270 -23.24 -16.25 -13.03
CA ASP A 270 -23.54 -16.17 -11.59
C ASP A 270 -22.82 -15.03 -10.84
N GLY A 271 -22.03 -14.23 -11.55
CA GLY A 271 -21.27 -13.11 -11.00
C GLY A 271 -19.97 -13.52 -10.28
N SER A 272 -19.23 -12.50 -9.83
CA SER A 272 -18.00 -12.66 -9.07
C SER A 272 -18.28 -12.93 -7.60
N LYS A 273 -17.60 -13.92 -7.01
CA LYS A 273 -17.67 -14.20 -5.57
C LYS A 273 -17.16 -13.02 -4.75
N VAL A 274 -17.89 -12.59 -3.73
CA VAL A 274 -17.52 -11.42 -2.92
C VAL A 274 -16.75 -11.82 -1.66
N PHE A 275 -15.56 -11.26 -1.51
CA PHE A 275 -14.79 -11.26 -0.27
C PHE A 275 -14.74 -9.84 0.33
N VAL A 276 -15.03 -9.68 1.62
CA VAL A 276 -14.94 -8.39 2.32
C VAL A 276 -13.75 -8.39 3.26
N SER A 277 -12.78 -7.54 2.98
CA SER A 277 -11.53 -7.46 3.73
C SER A 277 -11.44 -6.23 4.64
N SER A 278 -10.42 -6.24 5.50
CA SER A 278 -10.06 -5.10 6.34
C SER A 278 -9.47 -3.96 5.51
N SER A 279 -9.67 -2.71 5.96
CA SER A 279 -9.06 -1.56 5.29
C SER A 279 -7.54 -1.53 5.49
N THR A 280 -6.82 -1.36 4.38
CA THR A 280 -5.36 -1.29 4.33
C THR A 280 -4.78 0.08 4.69
N SER A 281 -5.62 1.09 4.81
CA SER A 281 -5.19 2.46 5.17
C SER A 281 -4.61 2.51 6.59
N GLY A 282 -3.45 3.16 6.76
CA GLY A 282 -2.88 3.46 8.08
C GLY A 282 -3.70 4.46 8.90
N LEU A 283 -4.75 5.06 8.34
CA LEU A 283 -5.76 5.82 9.10
C LEU A 283 -6.83 4.92 9.73
N ALA A 284 -7.01 3.69 9.23
CA ALA A 284 -7.98 2.71 9.73
C ALA A 284 -7.35 1.83 10.81
N ALA A 285 -7.37 2.33 12.05
CA ALA A 285 -6.77 1.70 13.23
C ALA A 285 -7.76 0.85 14.08
N THR A 286 -8.91 0.44 13.50
CA THR A 286 -9.96 -0.31 14.21
C THR A 286 -9.65 -1.79 14.42
N LEU A 287 -8.71 -2.35 13.65
CA LEU A 287 -8.26 -3.74 13.74
C LEU A 287 -6.75 -3.77 13.95
N SER A 288 -6.29 -4.70 14.79
CA SER A 288 -4.87 -4.97 14.97
C SER A 288 -4.22 -5.53 13.69
N PRO A 289 -2.89 -5.39 13.51
CA PRO A 289 -2.20 -5.97 12.35
C PRO A 289 -2.46 -7.47 12.17
N ALA A 290 -2.41 -8.25 13.26
CA ALA A 290 -2.66 -9.69 13.24
C ALA A 290 -4.09 -10.07 12.82
N GLU A 291 -5.09 -9.26 13.17
CA GLU A 291 -6.46 -9.46 12.67
C GLU A 291 -6.58 -9.13 11.18
N LYS A 292 -5.88 -8.09 10.70
CA LYS A 292 -5.82 -7.81 9.26
C LYS A 292 -5.15 -8.96 8.52
N GLU A 293 -4.01 -9.45 9.00
CA GLU A 293 -3.30 -10.60 8.43
C GLU A 293 -4.18 -11.86 8.39
N ARG A 294 -4.91 -12.17 9.47
CA ARG A 294 -5.85 -13.30 9.51
C ARG A 294 -6.93 -13.20 8.43
N ILE A 295 -7.60 -12.04 8.33
CA ILE A 295 -8.64 -11.80 7.32
C ILE A 295 -8.06 -11.92 5.90
N TRP A 296 -6.89 -11.33 5.65
CA TRP A 296 -6.25 -11.40 4.34
C TRP A 296 -5.77 -12.81 3.97
N ALA A 297 -5.39 -13.63 4.96
CA ALA A 297 -5.00 -15.02 4.72
C ALA A 297 -6.13 -15.88 4.12
N GLU A 298 -7.40 -15.65 4.47
CA GLU A 298 -8.53 -16.43 3.94
C GLU A 298 -8.63 -16.37 2.40
N ILE A 299 -8.59 -15.15 1.83
CA ILE A 299 -8.59 -14.97 0.37
C ILE A 299 -7.25 -15.41 -0.25
N GLY A 300 -6.14 -15.30 0.47
CA GLY A 300 -4.83 -15.79 0.05
C GLY A 300 -4.80 -17.31 -0.14
N THR A 301 -5.25 -18.08 0.87
CA THR A 301 -5.38 -19.54 0.79
C THR A 301 -6.32 -19.95 -0.34
N TRP A 302 -7.45 -19.27 -0.51
CA TRP A 302 -8.36 -19.52 -1.64
C TRP A 302 -7.67 -19.29 -2.99
N ALA A 303 -6.98 -18.17 -3.16
CA ALA A 303 -6.31 -17.82 -4.42
C ALA A 303 -5.16 -18.80 -4.76
N GLN A 304 -4.43 -19.28 -3.75
CA GLN A 304 -3.41 -20.32 -3.93
C GLN A 304 -4.04 -21.64 -4.40
N LYS A 305 -5.11 -22.09 -3.74
CA LYS A 305 -5.85 -23.29 -4.16
C LYS A 305 -6.37 -23.16 -5.59
N ARG A 306 -7.01 -22.03 -5.92
CA ARG A 306 -7.62 -21.81 -7.23
C ARG A 306 -6.59 -21.67 -8.36
N ARG A 307 -5.37 -21.19 -8.08
CA ARG A 307 -4.25 -21.26 -9.05
C ARG A 307 -3.86 -22.71 -9.37
N ALA A 308 -3.71 -23.55 -8.36
CA ALA A 308 -3.43 -24.97 -8.57
C ALA A 308 -4.55 -25.68 -9.35
N GLU A 309 -5.82 -25.33 -9.11
CA GLU A 309 -6.96 -25.81 -9.90
C GLU A 309 -6.87 -25.35 -11.37
N ARG A 310 -6.62 -24.06 -11.64
CA ARG A 310 -6.39 -23.55 -13.01
C ARG A 310 -5.22 -24.23 -13.72
N GLU A 311 -4.14 -24.55 -12.99
CA GLU A 311 -2.98 -25.26 -13.54
C GLU A 311 -3.27 -26.73 -13.86
N LEU A 312 -4.26 -27.35 -13.20
CA LEU A 312 -4.73 -28.70 -13.54
C LEU A 312 -5.67 -28.65 -14.73
N GLU A 313 -6.65 -27.74 -14.73
CA GLU A 313 -7.57 -27.48 -15.85
C GLU A 313 -6.80 -27.29 -17.17
N ALA A 314 -5.78 -26.43 -17.18
CA ALA A 314 -4.96 -26.18 -18.37
C ALA A 314 -4.15 -27.42 -18.84
N LYS A 315 -3.75 -28.31 -17.93
CA LYS A 315 -3.06 -29.57 -18.29
C LYS A 315 -4.04 -30.60 -18.86
N GLU A 316 -5.24 -30.69 -18.32
CA GLU A 316 -6.31 -31.55 -18.81
C GLU A 316 -6.78 -31.11 -20.20
N GLU A 317 -6.98 -29.82 -20.43
CA GLU A 317 -7.27 -29.25 -21.75
C GLU A 317 -6.16 -29.56 -22.77
N SER A 318 -4.88 -29.32 -22.41
CA SER A 318 -3.73 -29.62 -23.27
C SER A 318 -3.64 -31.11 -23.64
N ASN A 319 -3.87 -32.01 -22.67
CA ASN A 319 -3.86 -33.45 -22.91
C ASN A 319 -5.06 -33.91 -23.74
N SER A 320 -6.23 -33.31 -23.55
CA SER A 320 -7.42 -33.60 -24.36
C SER A 320 -7.21 -33.19 -25.83
N VAL A 321 -6.60 -32.04 -26.08
CA VAL A 321 -6.27 -31.60 -27.45
C VAL A 321 -5.27 -32.57 -28.08
N PHE A 322 -4.18 -32.93 -27.37
CA PHE A 322 -3.16 -33.83 -27.89
C PHE A 322 -3.68 -35.24 -28.20
N ASN A 323 -4.63 -35.76 -27.42
CA ASN A 323 -5.24 -37.08 -27.66
C ASN A 323 -6.39 -37.06 -28.70
N SER A 324 -6.69 -35.90 -29.29
CA SER A 324 -7.75 -35.72 -30.29
C SER A 324 -7.25 -35.49 -31.73
N VAL A 325 -5.92 -35.53 -31.92
CA VAL A 325 -5.19 -35.29 -33.18
C VAL A 325 -4.46 -36.56 -33.60
#